data_AF-A0A1F8R1Y4-F1
#
_entry.id   AF-A0A1F8R1Y4-F1
#
_cell.length_a   1.000
_cell.length_b   1.000
_cell.length_c   1.000
_cell.angle_alpha   90.00
_cell.angle_beta   90.00
_cell.angle_gamma   90.00
#
_symmetry.space_group_name_H-M   'P 1'
#
loop_
_entity.id
_entity.type
_entity.pdbx_description
1 polymer ?
#
loop_
_entity_poly.entity_id
_entity_poly.type
_entity_poly.pdbx_seq_one_letter_code
_entity_poly.pdbx_strand_id
1 'polypeptide(L)'
;MLKEAQENDAFYVGPDDWHCVEPMVLGLEDPEPILVSGIFGEDDGLFKEARACRAMYQYLPKMLKGSVQYVAFAPVDKLTFDPDVMVITADIHQAQTLLRGINYSTGEAFTSKATPVVACSWIYVYPVLSGQMNYYITGLGMGMQALNIFPPGLFLISVPWQLLPTMMENLQEMPVRRGGGEPGPGGADHRQRVSRLMADLRKRIKQ
;
A
#
# COMPACT_ATOMS: atom_id res chain seq x y z
N MET A 1 -11.61 0.73 9.40
CA MET A 1 -10.40 1.06 10.18
C MET A 1 -9.52 2.14 9.54
N LEU A 2 -9.03 2.03 8.29
CA LEU A 2 -8.18 3.11 7.70
C LEU A 2 -8.80 4.51 7.77
N LYS A 3 -10.02 4.67 7.26
CA LYS A 3 -10.72 5.95 7.24
C LYS A 3 -10.99 6.46 8.64
N GLU A 4 -11.43 5.57 9.53
CA GLU A 4 -11.62 5.86 10.96
C GLU A 4 -10.35 6.40 11.61
N ALA A 5 -9.20 5.78 11.35
CA ALA A 5 -7.90 6.21 11.86
C ALA A 5 -7.44 7.57 11.32
N GLN A 6 -7.88 7.93 10.11
CA GLN A 6 -7.55 9.23 9.51
C GLN A 6 -8.39 10.37 10.08
N GLU A 7 -9.59 10.08 10.58
CA GLU A 7 -10.57 11.10 10.97
C GLU A 7 -10.69 11.27 12.49
N ASN A 8 -10.18 10.31 13.28
CA ASN A 8 -10.39 10.25 14.73
C ASN A 8 -9.07 10.21 15.53
N ASP A 9 -9.17 9.84 16.82
CA ASP A 9 -8.03 9.63 17.72
C ASP A 9 -7.38 8.25 17.52
N ALA A 10 -6.27 8.02 18.21
CA ALA A 10 -5.66 6.69 18.26
C ALA A 10 -6.60 5.68 18.94
N PHE A 11 -6.73 4.49 18.38
CA PHE A 11 -7.55 3.40 18.92
C PHE A 11 -6.89 2.05 18.64
N TYR A 12 -7.42 0.99 19.26
CA TYR A 12 -7.05 -0.37 18.93
C TYR A 12 -8.30 -1.21 18.70
N VAL A 13 -8.14 -2.31 17.98
CA VAL A 13 -9.20 -3.27 17.69
C VAL A 13 -8.73 -4.68 18.02
N GLY A 14 -9.59 -5.43 18.69
CA GLY A 14 -9.40 -6.83 19.04
C GLY A 14 -10.20 -7.77 18.13
N PRO A 15 -10.24 -9.06 18.46
CA PRO A 15 -10.97 -10.07 17.69
C PRO A 15 -12.44 -9.71 17.46
N ASP A 16 -13.12 -9.17 18.48
CA ASP A 16 -14.57 -8.91 18.46
C ASP A 16 -14.98 -7.68 17.64
N ASP A 17 -14.03 -6.81 17.26
CA ASP A 17 -14.28 -5.55 16.55
C ASP A 17 -14.32 -5.72 15.01
N TRP A 18 -13.97 -6.91 14.53
CA TRP A 18 -13.89 -7.21 13.10
C TRP A 18 -15.10 -8.01 12.62
N HIS A 19 -15.53 -7.73 11.40
CA HIS A 19 -16.75 -8.35 10.82
C HIS A 19 -16.55 -8.97 9.43
N CYS A 20 -15.34 -8.90 8.87
CA CYS A 20 -15.01 -9.51 7.58
C CYS A 20 -13.83 -10.49 7.76
N VAL A 21 -13.01 -10.66 6.73
CA VAL A 21 -11.96 -11.70 6.69
C VAL A 21 -10.70 -11.34 7.49
N GLU A 22 -10.65 -10.15 8.09
CA GLU A 22 -9.51 -9.61 8.81
C GLU A 22 -9.05 -10.48 9.99
N PRO A 23 -9.92 -11.04 10.86
CA PRO A 23 -9.48 -11.87 11.98
C PRO A 23 -8.61 -13.04 11.54
N MET A 24 -9.03 -13.72 10.48
CA MET A 24 -8.27 -14.81 9.86
C MET A 24 -6.94 -14.30 9.26
N VAL A 25 -6.96 -13.17 8.55
CA VAL A 25 -5.76 -12.64 7.87
C VAL A 25 -4.73 -12.09 8.87
N LEU A 26 -5.19 -11.53 9.98
CA LEU A 26 -4.37 -11.06 11.10
C LEU A 26 -3.97 -12.20 12.05
N GLY A 27 -4.46 -13.43 11.84
CA GLY A 27 -4.15 -14.56 12.70
C GLY A 27 -4.78 -14.50 14.09
N LEU A 28 -5.82 -13.68 14.28
CA LEU A 28 -6.62 -13.59 15.50
C LEU A 28 -7.49 -14.84 15.67
N GLU A 29 -7.98 -15.39 14.55
CA GLU A 29 -8.87 -16.56 14.53
C GLU A 29 -8.40 -17.63 13.53
N ASP A 30 -8.96 -18.83 13.66
CA ASP A 30 -8.79 -19.86 12.64
C ASP A 30 -9.44 -19.46 11.31
N PRO A 31 -8.90 -19.89 10.16
CA PRO A 31 -9.54 -19.68 8.89
C PRO A 31 -10.94 -20.30 8.82
N GLU A 32 -11.96 -19.49 8.55
CA GLU A 32 -13.35 -19.93 8.36
C GLU A 32 -13.44 -20.93 7.19
N PRO A 33 -13.82 -22.21 7.44
CA PRO A 33 -13.91 -23.24 6.41
C PRO A 33 -14.72 -22.83 5.18
N ILE A 34 -15.83 -22.10 5.34
CA ILE A 34 -16.66 -21.63 4.22
C ILE A 34 -15.86 -20.70 3.30
N LEU A 35 -15.07 -19.79 3.87
CA LEU A 35 -14.24 -18.86 3.11
C LEU A 35 -13.08 -19.59 2.41
N VAL A 36 -12.29 -20.37 3.15
CA VAL A 36 -11.09 -21.02 2.59
C VAL A 36 -11.41 -22.18 1.65
N SER A 37 -12.60 -22.78 1.75
CA SER A 37 -13.07 -23.74 0.75
C SER A 37 -13.27 -23.10 -0.63
N GLY A 38 -13.46 -21.78 -0.67
CA GLY A 38 -13.75 -21.01 -1.87
C GLY A 38 -15.23 -20.97 -2.27
N ILE A 39 -16.10 -21.72 -1.60
CA ILE A 39 -17.54 -21.83 -1.93
C ILE A 39 -18.22 -20.46 -1.84
N PHE A 40 -17.95 -19.69 -0.78
CA PHE A 40 -18.50 -18.33 -0.65
C PHE A 40 -18.16 -17.46 -1.86
N GLY A 41 -16.92 -17.52 -2.36
CA GLY A 41 -16.49 -16.71 -3.50
C GLY A 41 -17.11 -17.15 -4.83
N GLU A 42 -17.50 -18.42 -4.97
CA GLU A 42 -18.27 -18.90 -6.12
C GLU A 42 -19.73 -18.45 -6.03
N ASP A 43 -20.38 -18.71 -4.89
CA ASP A 43 -21.79 -18.40 -4.66
C ASP A 43 -22.08 -16.89 -4.72
N ASP A 44 -21.16 -16.07 -4.22
CA ASP A 44 -21.24 -14.60 -4.26
C ASP A 44 -20.75 -14.01 -5.61
N GLY A 45 -20.36 -14.85 -6.57
CA GLY A 45 -19.96 -14.42 -7.91
C GLY A 45 -18.63 -13.69 -7.99
N LEU A 46 -17.83 -13.71 -6.91
CA LEU A 46 -16.48 -13.12 -6.87
C LEU A 46 -15.50 -13.90 -7.76
N PHE A 47 -15.74 -15.20 -7.90
CA PHE A 47 -14.98 -16.12 -8.74
C PHE A 47 -15.93 -17.02 -9.51
N LYS A 48 -15.49 -17.48 -10.68
CA LYS A 48 -16.27 -18.41 -11.51
C LYS A 48 -16.55 -19.76 -10.84
N GLU A 49 -15.66 -20.21 -9.95
CA GLU A 49 -15.71 -21.52 -9.32
C GLU A 49 -14.89 -21.55 -8.03
N ALA A 50 -15.26 -22.40 -7.06
CA ALA A 50 -14.66 -22.43 -5.73
C ALA A 50 -13.16 -22.73 -5.76
N ARG A 51 -12.68 -23.54 -6.72
CA ARG A 51 -11.23 -23.82 -6.84
C ARG A 51 -10.42 -22.59 -7.25
N ALA A 52 -10.99 -21.67 -8.03
CA ALA A 52 -10.33 -20.42 -8.40
C ALA A 52 -10.22 -19.49 -7.18
N CYS A 53 -11.30 -19.39 -6.38
CA CYS A 53 -11.28 -18.68 -5.11
C CYS A 53 -10.28 -19.31 -4.13
N ARG A 54 -10.30 -20.64 -3.98
CA ARG A 54 -9.40 -21.40 -3.10
C ARG A 54 -7.93 -21.19 -3.42
N ALA A 55 -7.58 -21.06 -4.70
CA ALA A 55 -6.21 -20.83 -5.13
C ALA A 55 -5.62 -19.53 -4.55
N MET A 56 -6.44 -18.49 -4.37
CA MET A 56 -6.02 -17.24 -3.74
C MET A 56 -5.47 -17.45 -2.33
N TYR A 57 -6.15 -18.27 -1.52
CA TYR A 57 -5.76 -18.50 -0.12
C TYR A 57 -4.41 -19.19 0.07
N GLN A 58 -3.81 -19.74 -1.00
CA GLN A 58 -2.49 -20.36 -1.00
C GLN A 58 -1.34 -19.34 -0.96
N TYR A 59 -1.56 -18.16 -1.55
CA TYR A 59 -0.54 -17.10 -1.60
C TYR A 59 -0.97 -15.82 -0.86
N LEU A 60 -2.22 -15.76 -0.39
CA LEU A 60 -2.74 -14.64 0.38
C LEU A 60 -1.87 -14.43 1.64
N PRO A 61 -1.26 -13.24 1.83
CA PRO A 61 -0.52 -12.91 3.04
C PRO A 61 -1.39 -13.04 4.29
N LYS A 62 -0.94 -13.82 5.26
CA LYS A 62 -1.63 -14.04 6.53
C LYS A 62 -0.61 -14.10 7.65
N MET A 63 -0.92 -13.49 8.77
CA MET A 63 -0.13 -13.64 9.99
C MET A 63 -0.28 -15.07 10.52
N LEU A 64 0.72 -15.52 11.30
CA LEU A 64 0.61 -16.81 11.98
C LEU A 64 -0.48 -16.72 13.06
N LYS A 65 -1.25 -17.79 13.23
CA LYS A 65 -2.28 -17.87 14.26
C LYS A 65 -1.70 -17.53 15.64
N GLY A 66 -2.37 -16.63 16.36
CA GLY A 66 -2.00 -16.17 17.69
C GLY A 66 -0.82 -15.19 17.74
N SER A 67 -0.21 -14.85 16.60
CA SER A 67 0.92 -13.89 16.57
C SER A 67 0.50 -12.43 16.75
N VAL A 68 -0.77 -12.12 16.48
CA VAL A 68 -1.39 -10.82 16.73
C VAL A 68 -2.50 -11.01 17.76
N GLN A 69 -2.65 -10.07 18.68
CA GLN A 69 -3.72 -10.04 19.69
C GLN A 69 -4.65 -8.85 19.49
N TYR A 70 -4.07 -7.70 19.10
CA TYR A 70 -4.76 -6.46 18.81
C TYR A 70 -4.03 -5.74 17.68
N VAL A 71 -4.75 -4.86 16.98
CA VAL A 71 -4.16 -3.94 16.00
C VAL A 71 -4.42 -2.51 16.47
N ALA A 72 -3.36 -1.73 16.64
CA ALA A 72 -3.45 -0.31 16.98
C ALA A 72 -3.42 0.55 15.71
N PHE A 73 -4.25 1.60 15.70
CA PHE A 73 -4.35 2.57 14.64
C PHE A 73 -4.19 3.97 15.22
N ALA A 74 -3.46 4.84 14.53
CA ALA A 74 -3.39 6.25 14.87
C ALA A 74 -3.08 7.08 13.61
N PRO A 75 -3.60 8.32 13.50
CA PRO A 75 -3.09 9.26 12.53
C PRO A 75 -1.68 9.72 12.95
N VAL A 76 -0.87 10.15 11.98
CA VAL A 76 0.56 10.45 12.17
C VAL A 76 0.80 11.51 13.26
N ASP A 77 -0.08 12.51 13.37
CA ASP A 77 0.02 13.59 14.35
C ASP A 77 -0.35 13.17 15.79
N LYS A 78 -0.97 11.99 15.97
CA LYS A 78 -1.35 11.43 17.27
C LYS A 78 -0.67 10.10 17.57
N LEU A 79 0.33 9.73 16.78
CA LEU A 79 1.04 8.47 16.90
C LEU A 79 1.91 8.47 18.17
N THR A 80 1.70 7.49 19.06
CA THR A 80 2.46 7.33 20.31
C THR A 80 3.26 6.02 20.36
N PHE A 81 3.42 5.36 19.21
CA PHE A 81 4.09 4.07 19.06
C PHE A 81 4.76 3.98 17.69
N ASP A 82 5.74 3.08 17.56
CA ASP A 82 6.36 2.80 16.26
C ASP A 82 5.47 1.86 15.45
N PRO A 83 5.00 2.25 14.25
CA PRO A 83 4.06 1.46 13.49
C PRO A 83 4.80 0.39 12.68
N ASP A 84 4.28 -0.85 12.68
CA ASP A 84 4.79 -1.90 11.79
C ASP A 84 4.61 -1.56 10.31
N VAL A 85 3.54 -0.81 10.00
CA VAL A 85 3.22 -0.32 8.66
C VAL A 85 2.52 1.04 8.74
N MET A 86 2.97 1.98 7.92
CA MET A 86 2.32 3.27 7.71
C MET A 86 1.55 3.23 6.39
N VAL A 87 0.25 3.56 6.42
CA VAL A 87 -0.60 3.62 5.22
C VAL A 87 -0.92 5.07 4.90
N ILE A 88 -0.51 5.52 3.71
CA ILE A 88 -0.66 6.89 3.26
C ILE A 88 -1.68 6.93 2.12
N THR A 89 -2.75 7.69 2.29
CA THR A 89 -3.68 8.00 1.20
C THR A 89 -3.15 9.18 0.39
N ALA A 90 -3.02 9.00 -0.93
CA ALA A 90 -2.37 9.97 -1.81
C ALA A 90 -3.08 10.06 -3.16
N ASP A 91 -3.12 11.26 -3.74
CA ASP A 91 -3.36 11.41 -5.18
C ASP A 91 -2.13 10.96 -5.99
N ILE A 92 -2.23 10.99 -7.33
CA ILE A 92 -1.14 10.56 -8.22
C ILE A 92 0.17 11.38 -8.05
N HIS A 93 0.05 12.65 -7.71
CA HIS A 93 1.20 13.56 -7.61
C HIS A 93 1.92 13.42 -6.27
N GLN A 94 1.14 13.26 -5.20
CA GLN A 94 1.62 12.87 -3.89
C GLN A 94 2.27 11.48 -3.96
N ALA A 95 1.62 10.50 -4.59
CA ALA A 95 2.12 9.14 -4.75
C ALA A 95 3.47 9.11 -5.47
N GLN A 96 3.64 9.89 -6.55
CA GLN A 96 4.93 10.01 -7.24
C GLN A 96 6.04 10.47 -6.29
N THR A 97 5.76 11.44 -5.41
CA THR A 97 6.74 11.95 -4.45
C THR A 97 7.09 10.91 -3.40
N LEU A 98 6.07 10.24 -2.84
CA LEU A 98 6.24 9.20 -1.82
C LEU A 98 7.03 8.00 -2.36
N LEU A 99 6.67 7.49 -3.55
CA LEU A 99 7.35 6.35 -4.16
C LEU A 99 8.81 6.67 -4.51
N ARG A 100 9.10 7.90 -4.97
CA ARG A 100 10.49 8.35 -5.14
C ARG A 100 11.21 8.39 -3.80
N GLY A 101 10.57 8.90 -2.74
CA GLY A 101 11.14 8.91 -1.39
C GLY A 101 11.60 7.52 -0.93
N ILE A 102 10.86 6.46 -1.27
CA ILE A 102 11.22 5.11 -0.83
C ILE A 102 12.51 4.60 -1.49
N ASN A 103 12.75 4.90 -2.76
CA ASN A 103 13.89 4.34 -3.51
C ASN A 103 14.92 5.38 -3.98
N TYR A 104 14.84 6.63 -3.55
CA TYR A 104 15.68 7.72 -4.04
C TYR A 104 17.18 7.44 -3.85
N SER A 105 17.57 6.93 -2.68
CA SER A 105 18.97 6.61 -2.34
C SER A 105 19.41 5.22 -2.81
N THR A 106 18.47 4.30 -3.07
CA THR A 106 18.79 2.89 -3.36
C THR A 106 18.68 2.56 -4.85
N GLY A 107 17.83 3.26 -5.59
CA GLY A 107 17.51 2.97 -6.99
C GLY A 107 16.74 1.67 -7.19
N GLU A 108 16.27 1.01 -6.13
CA GLU A 108 15.56 -0.26 -6.22
C GLU A 108 14.19 -0.12 -6.90
N ALA A 109 13.79 -1.15 -7.65
CA ALA A 109 12.46 -1.21 -8.23
C ALA A 109 11.42 -1.48 -7.14
N PHE A 110 10.27 -0.81 -7.21
CA PHE A 110 9.11 -1.18 -6.41
C PHE A 110 8.25 -2.21 -7.12
N THR A 111 7.61 -3.09 -6.37
CA THR A 111 6.61 -4.06 -6.86
C THR A 111 5.33 -3.88 -6.05
N SER A 112 4.18 -3.93 -6.72
CA SER A 112 2.89 -3.96 -6.04
C SER A 112 2.16 -5.27 -6.28
N LYS A 113 1.55 -5.81 -5.24
CA LYS A 113 0.72 -7.02 -5.30
C LYS A 113 -0.66 -6.73 -4.72
N ALA A 114 -1.68 -7.25 -5.40
CA ALA A 114 -3.06 -7.02 -5.05
C ALA A 114 -3.97 -8.12 -5.59
N THR A 115 -5.09 -8.32 -4.92
CA THR A 115 -6.28 -8.99 -5.48
C THR A 115 -7.48 -8.03 -5.40
N PRO A 116 -8.49 -8.18 -6.28
CA PRO A 116 -9.73 -7.39 -6.22
C PRO A 116 -10.59 -7.67 -4.97
N VAL A 117 -10.29 -8.75 -4.26
CA VAL A 117 -10.88 -9.14 -2.96
C VAL A 117 -9.80 -9.12 -1.88
N VAL A 118 -10.19 -9.05 -0.61
CA VAL A 118 -9.26 -9.16 0.53
C VAL A 118 -8.11 -8.14 0.47
N ALA A 119 -8.42 -6.90 0.04
CA ALA A 119 -7.43 -5.83 -0.11
C ALA A 119 -6.66 -5.55 1.20
N CYS A 120 -7.31 -5.74 2.36
CA CYS A 120 -6.71 -5.59 3.68
C CYS A 120 -5.45 -6.46 3.88
N SER A 121 -5.39 -7.66 3.32
CA SER A 121 -4.19 -8.51 3.37
C SER A 121 -3.00 -7.86 2.65
N TRP A 122 -3.24 -7.24 1.50
CA TRP A 122 -2.22 -6.57 0.71
C TRP A 122 -1.80 -5.22 1.28
N ILE A 123 -2.73 -4.52 1.94
CA ILE A 123 -2.48 -3.20 2.53
C ILE A 123 -1.79 -3.31 3.88
N TYR A 124 -2.18 -4.26 4.73
CA TYR A 124 -1.63 -4.39 6.09
C TYR A 124 -0.59 -5.48 6.24
N VAL A 125 -0.88 -6.69 5.79
CA VAL A 125 -0.09 -7.88 6.15
C VAL A 125 1.10 -8.08 5.22
N TYR A 126 0.90 -7.90 3.90
CA TYR A 126 1.98 -8.04 2.93
C TYR A 126 3.21 -7.17 3.25
N PRO A 127 3.08 -5.87 3.55
CA PRO A 127 4.24 -5.03 3.82
C PRO A 127 4.98 -5.47 5.09
N VAL A 128 4.23 -5.82 6.14
CA VAL A 128 4.80 -6.28 7.41
C VAL A 128 5.60 -7.57 7.23
N LEU A 129 5.05 -8.56 6.53
CA LEU A 129 5.70 -9.86 6.34
C LEU A 129 6.87 -9.82 5.34
N SER A 130 6.75 -9.02 4.29
CA SER A 130 7.75 -8.99 3.22
C SER A 130 8.85 -7.95 3.42
N GLY A 131 8.62 -6.93 4.25
CA GLY A 131 9.48 -5.74 4.36
C GLY A 131 9.49 -4.87 3.10
N GLN A 132 8.63 -5.17 2.12
CA GLN A 132 8.49 -4.39 0.90
C GLN A 132 7.33 -3.41 1.01
N MET A 133 7.46 -2.24 0.40
CA MET A 133 6.29 -1.36 0.24
C MET A 133 5.25 -2.03 -0.65
N ASN A 134 4.00 -1.59 -0.53
CA ASN A 134 2.93 -1.95 -1.45
C ASN A 134 2.07 -0.72 -1.74
N TYR A 135 1.34 -0.71 -2.85
CA TYR A 135 0.27 0.25 -3.03
C TYR A 135 -1.00 -0.40 -3.56
N TYR A 136 -2.14 0.09 -3.11
CA TYR A 136 -3.44 -0.32 -3.60
C TYR A 136 -4.20 0.89 -4.12
N ILE A 137 -4.80 0.79 -5.31
CA ILE A 137 -5.58 1.89 -5.87
C ILE A 137 -7.04 1.71 -5.46
N THR A 138 -7.62 2.73 -4.82
CA THR A 138 -9.03 2.71 -4.42
C THR A 138 -9.94 2.53 -5.63
N GLY A 139 -11.01 1.76 -5.48
CA GLY A 139 -11.89 1.37 -6.59
C GLY A 139 -11.48 0.08 -7.32
N LEU A 140 -10.29 -0.49 -7.08
CA LEU A 140 -9.96 -1.84 -7.57
C LEU A 140 -10.49 -2.96 -6.67
N GLY A 141 -10.76 -2.65 -5.40
CA GLY A 141 -11.15 -3.60 -4.38
C GLY A 141 -12.65 -3.57 -4.11
N MET A 142 -13.31 -4.73 -4.24
CA MET A 142 -14.77 -4.84 -4.09
C MET A 142 -15.24 -4.54 -2.66
N GLY A 143 -14.48 -4.96 -1.64
CA GLY A 143 -14.87 -4.74 -0.23
C GLY A 143 -14.91 -3.26 0.16
N MET A 144 -13.84 -2.51 -0.12
CA MET A 144 -13.81 -1.07 0.16
C MET A 144 -14.86 -0.29 -0.65
N GLN A 145 -15.14 -0.74 -1.88
CA GLN A 145 -16.17 -0.15 -2.72
C GLN A 145 -17.58 -0.40 -2.16
N ALA A 146 -17.88 -1.63 -1.72
CA ALA A 146 -19.15 -1.98 -1.10
C ALA A 146 -19.43 -1.17 0.18
N LEU A 147 -18.36 -0.82 0.91
CA LEU A 147 -18.43 -0.01 2.13
C LEU A 147 -18.32 1.51 1.87
N ASN A 148 -18.17 1.96 0.62
CA ASN A 148 -18.05 3.36 0.22
C ASN A 148 -17.00 4.16 1.05
N ILE A 149 -15.83 3.56 1.29
CA ILE A 149 -14.85 4.12 2.24
C ILE A 149 -14.04 5.28 1.63
N PHE A 150 -13.64 5.14 0.36
CA PHE A 150 -12.81 6.11 -0.36
C PHE A 150 -13.34 6.31 -1.78
N PRO A 151 -13.22 7.53 -2.35
CA PRO A 151 -13.45 7.72 -3.78
C PRO A 151 -12.42 6.91 -4.59
N PRO A 152 -12.76 6.46 -5.81
CA PRO A 152 -11.85 5.71 -6.65
C PRO A 152 -10.67 6.56 -7.15
N GLY A 153 -9.53 5.91 -7.43
CA GLY A 153 -8.36 6.53 -8.05
C GLY A 153 -7.32 7.12 -7.09
N LEU A 154 -7.49 6.96 -5.77
CA LEU A 154 -6.48 7.30 -4.77
C LEU A 154 -5.52 6.13 -4.57
N PHE A 155 -4.26 6.43 -4.26
CA PHE A 155 -3.28 5.45 -3.83
C PHE A 155 -3.35 5.29 -2.31
N LEU A 156 -3.44 4.04 -1.85
CA LEU A 156 -3.14 3.64 -0.49
C LEU A 156 -1.74 3.04 -0.50
N ILE A 157 -0.73 3.81 -0.09
CA ILE A 157 0.67 3.40 -0.10
C ILE A 157 1.03 2.88 1.29
N SER A 158 1.32 1.60 1.37
CA SER A 158 1.75 0.95 2.61
C SER A 158 3.27 0.86 2.66
N VAL A 159 3.86 1.50 3.66
CA VAL A 159 5.31 1.54 3.88
C VAL A 159 5.60 0.81 5.19
N PRO A 160 6.30 -0.33 5.16
CA PRO A 160 6.58 -1.07 6.37
C PRO A 160 7.74 -0.44 7.15
N TRP A 161 7.84 -0.73 8.43
CA TRP A 161 8.80 -0.11 9.36
C TRP A 161 10.26 -0.15 8.87
N GLN A 162 10.64 -1.20 8.13
CA GLN A 162 11.98 -1.36 7.56
C GLN A 162 12.34 -0.26 6.55
N LEU A 163 11.35 0.31 5.87
CA LEU A 163 11.55 1.32 4.83
C LEU A 163 11.26 2.74 5.30
N LEU A 164 10.62 2.92 6.47
CA LEU A 164 10.25 4.23 6.99
C LEU A 164 11.47 5.16 7.21
N PRO A 165 12.57 4.73 7.86
CA PRO A 165 13.73 5.61 8.07
C PRO A 165 14.31 6.12 6.75
N THR A 166 14.60 5.20 5.82
CA THR A 166 15.14 5.52 4.50
C THR A 166 14.22 6.46 3.73
N MET A 167 12.91 6.22 3.76
CA MET A 167 11.94 7.09 3.10
C MET A 167 11.95 8.50 3.70
N MET A 168 12.00 8.63 5.03
CA MET A 168 11.99 9.92 5.71
C MET A 168 13.26 10.72 5.43
N GLU A 169 14.44 10.08 5.48
CA GLU A 169 15.73 10.68 5.12
C GLU A 169 15.70 11.17 3.67
N ASN A 170 15.27 10.30 2.75
CA ASN A 170 15.15 10.65 1.33
C ASN A 170 14.17 11.81 1.11
N LEU A 171 13.04 11.86 1.81
CA LEU A 171 12.08 12.96 1.66
C LEU A 171 12.63 14.30 2.17
N GLN A 172 13.57 14.30 3.12
CA GLN A 172 14.24 15.51 3.59
C GLN A 172 15.26 16.05 2.57
N GLU A 173 15.98 15.15 1.90
CA GLU A 173 17.06 15.53 0.97
C GLU A 173 16.59 15.71 -0.48
N MET A 174 15.61 14.91 -0.89
CA MET A 174 15.18 14.84 -2.28
C MET A 174 14.58 16.18 -2.73
N PRO A 175 15.01 16.71 -3.89
CA PRO A 175 14.34 17.85 -4.50
C PRO A 175 12.87 17.51 -4.83
N VAL A 176 11.95 18.08 -4.06
CA VAL A 176 10.51 17.95 -4.30
C VAL A 176 10.12 18.93 -5.40
N ARG A 177 9.54 18.42 -6.49
CA ARG A 177 8.94 19.26 -7.51
C ARG A 177 7.68 19.90 -6.95
N ARG A 178 7.79 21.17 -6.55
CA ARG A 178 6.62 22.02 -6.28
C ARG A 178 5.87 22.21 -7.62
N GLY A 179 4.59 21.86 -7.66
CA GLY A 179 3.76 21.92 -8.88
C GLY A 179 3.39 20.56 -9.50
N GLY A 180 3.44 19.46 -8.73
CA GLY A 180 3.03 18.13 -9.18
C GLY A 180 1.57 18.11 -9.61
N GLY A 181 1.30 18.49 -10.85
CA GLY A 181 -0.03 18.81 -11.35
C GLY A 181 0.07 19.38 -12.75
N GLU A 182 1.08 20.22 -12.98
CA GLU A 182 1.35 20.74 -14.31
C GLU A 182 2.07 19.70 -15.18
N PRO A 183 1.57 19.45 -16.40
CA PRO A 183 2.31 18.67 -17.38
C PRO A 183 3.72 19.23 -17.55
N GLY A 184 4.70 18.35 -17.70
CA GLY A 184 6.03 18.77 -18.11
C GLY A 184 6.00 19.51 -19.46
N PRO A 185 7.12 20.11 -19.89
CA PRO A 185 7.19 20.99 -21.08
C PRO A 185 6.91 20.29 -22.43
N GLY A 186 6.41 19.06 -22.44
CA GLY A 186 6.11 18.30 -23.65
C GLY A 186 7.34 17.70 -24.30
N GLY A 187 7.12 16.84 -25.31
CA GLY A 187 8.16 15.97 -25.85
C GLY A 187 9.33 16.71 -26.51
N ALA A 188 9.08 17.77 -27.29
CA ALA A 188 10.13 18.49 -28.01
C ALA A 188 11.07 19.24 -27.06
N ASP A 189 10.50 20.06 -26.17
CA ASP A 189 11.26 20.87 -25.23
C ASP A 189 11.97 19.99 -24.18
N HIS A 190 11.31 18.93 -23.71
CA HIS A 190 11.95 17.96 -22.84
C HIS A 190 13.15 17.29 -23.52
N ARG A 191 13.00 16.82 -24.77
CA ARG A 191 14.11 16.22 -25.54
C ARG A 191 15.25 17.21 -25.73
N GLN A 192 14.96 18.46 -26.09
CA GLN A 192 15.99 19.48 -26.27
C GLN A 192 16.76 19.73 -24.97
N ARG A 193 16.04 19.90 -23.85
CA ARG A 193 16.64 20.08 -22.51
C ARG A 193 17.54 18.90 -22.14
N VAL A 194 17.05 17.66 -22.30
CA VAL A 194 17.81 16.44 -21.97
C VAL A 194 19.03 16.28 -22.87
N SER A 195 18.91 16.53 -24.18
CA SER A 195 20.04 16.46 -25.11
C SER A 195 21.15 17.44 -24.75
N ARG A 196 20.80 18.67 -24.37
CA ARG A 196 21.79 19.66 -23.88
C ARG A 196 22.47 19.18 -22.61
N LEU A 197 21.69 18.74 -21.61
CA LEU A 197 22.21 18.21 -20.35
C LEU A 197 23.17 17.02 -20.57
N MET A 198 22.77 16.07 -21.42
CA MET A 198 23.61 14.91 -21.75
C MET A 198 24.92 15.30 -22.45
N ALA A 199 24.88 16.28 -23.35
CA ALA A 199 26.09 16.77 -24.01
C ALA A 199 27.08 17.39 -23.00
N ASP A 200 26.58 18.15 -22.03
CA ASP A 200 27.40 18.75 -20.97
C ASP A 200 27.97 17.69 -20.02
N LEU A 201 27.16 16.71 -19.60
CA LEU A 201 27.60 15.62 -18.74
C LEU A 201 28.68 14.76 -19.43
N ARG A 202 28.55 14.49 -20.74
CA ARG A 202 29.58 13.76 -21.51
C ARG A 202 30.93 14.47 -21.54
N LYS A 203 30.97 15.79 -21.47
CA LYS A 203 32.23 16.55 -21.38
C LYS A 203 32.88 16.38 -20.01
N ARG A 204 32.09 16.40 -18.93
CA ARG A 204 32.59 16.22 -17.55
C ARG A 204 33.24 14.86 -17.31
N ILE A 205 32.70 13.79 -17.89
CA ILE A 205 33.24 12.43 -17.74
C ILE A 205 34.59 12.26 -18.48
N LYS A 206 34.87 13.09 -19.49
CA LYS A 206 36.11 13.02 -20.28
C LYS A 206 37.28 13.83 -19.68
N GLN A 207 37.03 14.57 -18.61
CA GLN A 207 38.04 15.32 -17.84
C GLN A 207 38.51 14.47 -16.67
#